data_AF-G2WUE2-F1
#
_entry.id   AF-G2WUE2-F1
#
_cell.length_a   1.000
_cell.length_b   1.000
_cell.length_c   1.000
_cell.angle_alpha   90.00
_cell.angle_beta   90.00
_cell.angle_gamma   90.00
#
_symmetry.space_group_name_H-M   'P 1'
#
loop_
_entity.id
_entity.type
_entity.pdbx_description
1 polymer ?
#
loop_
_entity_poly.entity_id
_entity_poly.type
_entity_poly.pdbx_seq_one_letter_code
_entity_poly.pdbx_strand_id
1 'polypeptide(L)'
;MAQHKYHRLNRVEHQSMLGSVETHYAKESGDDEFLPDPIVRSLTIKRLIAAIVIVLVLGLSISKPLAFWCHKSRHGPLTYEGRAQKILKETPLIDGHNDLPILVRFLYNNHIYDKNFTEPFENGGMYGQVDLPRLKEGLNGGAFWSVFTPCPADGSDFSDDNYAPSIQMTLQQIDLMTRIKDAYPHVFSPTVNSSTALEAFKNGQLISPLGVEGLHQIGNSAANLRTYYNLGVRYSTLTHNCHNKFADAAILDNPLRKAEPHWHGVSPLGRRLVNEMNRLGMFVDLSHVSEDTMVDVLGGNETWTGSKAPVIFSHSSAYSVCPHPRNVKDHVLHLVKQRNSLVMVNFSPDFISCVDAGHENGLPDSVPENANLDQVVKHILHIGNLIGFDHVGLGSDFDGIPTTPTGLEDVSKFPALVTELLKQGVSDQDVSKVVGGNLLRVWKEVDTTALKLQAAGEPVLEDDLPSLRFEGADSQDPKSGANLGWDKR
;
A
#
# COMPACT_ATOMS: atom_id res chain seq x y z
N MET A 1 -56.66 13.57 34.46
CA MET A 1 -56.73 12.16 34.05
C MET A 1 -55.31 11.61 34.09
N ALA A 2 -54.88 11.12 35.26
CA ALA A 2 -54.66 9.69 35.59
C ALA A 2 -53.42 9.11 34.84
N GLN A 3 -52.24 9.04 35.48
CA GLN A 3 -51.69 7.90 36.28
C GLN A 3 -51.28 6.71 35.37
N HIS A 4 -50.07 6.12 35.40
CA HIS A 4 -49.25 5.57 36.50
C HIS A 4 -47.78 5.36 36.02
N LYS A 5 -46.72 5.72 36.77
CA LYS A 5 -46.02 5.06 37.92
C LYS A 5 -45.01 3.94 37.53
N TYR A 6 -43.69 4.17 37.69
CA TYR A 6 -42.76 3.86 38.85
C TYR A 6 -42.24 2.40 38.83
N HIS A 7 -40.94 2.08 38.90
CA HIS A 7 -39.96 2.20 40.02
C HIS A 7 -38.50 1.97 39.46
N ARG A 8 -37.38 2.66 39.79
CA ARG A 8 -36.61 2.94 41.05
C ARG A 8 -36.16 1.65 41.77
N LEU A 9 -34.90 1.36 42.19
CA LEU A 9 -33.71 2.09 42.70
C LEU A 9 -32.49 1.09 42.68
N ASN A 10 -31.23 1.49 42.42
CA ASN A 10 -30.15 1.93 43.36
C ASN A 10 -29.89 0.94 44.54
N ARG A 11 -28.67 0.66 45.06
CA ARG A 11 -27.29 1.19 44.91
C ARG A 11 -26.41 0.40 45.94
N VAL A 12 -25.15 0.11 45.57
CA VAL A 12 -23.88 -0.02 46.37
C VAL A 12 -23.85 -0.78 47.71
N GLU A 13 -22.90 -1.71 47.85
CA GLU A 13 -21.94 -1.73 48.97
C GLU A 13 -20.69 -2.58 48.66
N HIS A 14 -19.57 -2.16 49.24
CA HIS A 14 -18.20 -2.60 49.02
C HIS A 14 -17.67 -3.08 50.38
N GLN A 15 -17.18 -4.32 50.54
CA GLN A 15 -16.11 -4.63 51.49
C GLN A 15 -15.53 -6.04 51.36
N SER A 16 -14.25 -6.07 51.72
CA SER A 16 -13.23 -7.13 51.76
C SER A 16 -13.50 -8.31 52.70
N MET A 17 -12.89 -9.48 52.44
CA MET A 17 -11.79 -10.04 53.26
C MET A 17 -11.45 -11.50 52.90
N LEU A 18 -10.16 -11.77 53.02
CA LEU A 18 -9.42 -13.03 52.95
C LEU A 18 -10.01 -14.18 53.77
N GLY A 19 -9.82 -15.42 53.29
CA GLY A 19 -10.00 -16.65 54.05
C GLY A 19 -8.87 -17.64 53.76
N SER A 20 -8.00 -17.81 54.74
CA SER A 20 -6.81 -18.67 54.76
C SER A 20 -7.08 -20.08 55.30
N VAL A 21 -6.17 -20.96 54.93
CA VAL A 21 -5.92 -22.35 55.35
C VAL A 21 -5.69 -22.46 56.88
N GLU A 22 -6.17 -23.54 57.52
CA GLU A 22 -5.38 -24.32 58.49
C GLU A 22 -6.05 -25.64 58.95
N THR A 23 -5.17 -26.60 59.25
CA THR A 23 -5.33 -28.00 59.67
C THR A 23 -5.21 -28.17 61.19
N HIS A 24 -5.76 -29.25 61.79
CA HIS A 24 -5.19 -30.03 62.93
C HIS A 24 -6.15 -31.21 63.30
N TYR A 25 -5.74 -32.48 63.21
CA TYR A 25 -5.03 -33.38 64.16
C TYR A 25 -5.88 -34.16 65.20
N ALA A 26 -5.96 -35.49 64.94
CA ALA A 26 -5.80 -36.69 65.80
C ALA A 26 -6.51 -36.90 67.16
N LYS A 27 -7.03 -38.13 67.36
CA LYS A 27 -6.78 -38.97 68.55
C LYS A 27 -7.07 -40.48 68.34
N GLU A 28 -6.20 -41.31 68.91
CA GLU A 28 -6.12 -42.79 68.91
C GLU A 28 -7.05 -43.48 69.93
N SER A 29 -7.28 -44.79 69.79
CA SER A 29 -6.89 -45.85 70.77
C SER A 29 -7.59 -47.21 70.51
N GLY A 30 -6.88 -48.33 70.66
CA GLY A 30 -7.46 -49.62 71.06
C GLY A 30 -6.89 -50.88 70.40
N ASP A 31 -5.99 -51.56 71.11
CA ASP A 31 -5.33 -52.84 70.78
C ASP A 31 -6.25 -54.07 70.88
N ASP A 32 -5.93 -55.14 70.13
CA ASP A 32 -5.95 -56.52 70.67
C ASP A 32 -5.16 -57.50 69.76
N GLU A 33 -4.47 -58.43 70.40
CA GLU A 33 -3.40 -59.29 69.91
C GLU A 33 -3.87 -60.75 69.74
N PHE A 34 -3.53 -61.46 68.64
CA PHE A 34 -3.44 -62.94 68.61
C PHE A 34 -2.54 -63.47 67.48
N LEU A 35 -1.77 -64.52 67.79
CA LEU A 35 -0.60 -65.12 67.11
C LEU A 35 -0.92 -66.03 65.87
N PRO A 36 0.10 -66.56 65.11
CA PRO A 36 0.11 -66.59 63.64
C PRO A 36 -0.05 -67.97 62.97
N ASP A 37 -0.25 -67.99 61.64
CA ASP A 37 -0.07 -69.17 60.77
C ASP A 37 0.53 -68.82 59.37
N PRO A 38 1.17 -69.77 58.66
CA PRO A 38 2.28 -69.51 57.73
C PRO A 38 1.85 -69.51 56.25
N ILE A 39 1.65 -68.33 55.65
CA ILE A 39 1.44 -68.20 54.19
C ILE A 39 2.23 -67.01 53.63
N VAL A 40 3.56 -67.00 53.81
CA VAL A 40 4.41 -65.97 53.19
C VAL A 40 5.68 -66.58 52.61
N ARG A 41 5.54 -67.38 51.53
CA ARG A 41 6.69 -67.75 50.69
C ARG A 41 6.41 -67.83 49.17
N SER A 42 5.17 -67.60 48.74
CA SER A 42 4.77 -67.75 47.32
C SER A 42 4.57 -66.40 46.58
N LEU A 43 4.39 -65.29 47.30
CA LEU A 43 4.00 -64.01 46.69
C LEU A 43 5.17 -63.15 46.16
N THR A 44 6.41 -63.43 46.58
CA THR A 44 7.57 -62.56 46.29
C THR A 44 8.21 -62.85 44.93
N ILE A 45 8.13 -64.09 44.44
CA ILE A 45 8.76 -64.49 43.17
C ILE A 45 7.95 -63.99 41.95
N LYS A 46 6.61 -63.99 42.05
CA LYS A 46 5.74 -63.51 40.96
C LYS A 46 5.87 -62.01 40.69
N ARG A 47 6.11 -61.20 41.73
CA ARG A 47 6.35 -59.75 41.58
C ARG A 47 7.71 -59.42 40.99
N LEU A 48 8.73 -60.25 41.28
CA LEU A 48 10.07 -60.08 40.71
C LEU A 48 10.11 -60.44 39.21
N ILE A 49 9.41 -61.49 38.80
CA ILE A 49 9.32 -61.90 37.38
C ILE A 49 8.53 -60.85 36.57
N ALA A 50 7.44 -60.31 37.11
CA ALA A 50 6.67 -59.24 36.44
C ALA A 50 7.49 -57.96 36.24
N ALA A 51 8.33 -57.57 37.21
CA ALA A 51 9.21 -56.41 37.08
C ALA A 51 10.31 -56.60 36.03
N ILE A 52 10.89 -57.81 35.91
CA ILE A 52 11.92 -58.12 34.92
C ILE A 52 11.34 -58.13 33.50
N VAL A 53 10.11 -58.64 33.31
CA VAL A 53 9.43 -58.63 32.00
C VAL A 53 9.09 -57.20 31.56
N ILE A 54 8.70 -56.31 32.47
CA ILE A 54 8.43 -54.89 32.15
C ILE A 54 9.71 -54.15 31.73
N VAL A 55 10.84 -54.43 32.39
CA VAL A 55 12.15 -53.84 32.02
C VAL A 55 12.66 -54.38 30.68
N LEU A 56 12.41 -55.65 30.35
CA LEU A 56 12.78 -56.23 29.05
C LEU A 56 11.90 -55.70 27.90
N VAL A 57 10.60 -55.51 28.12
CA VAL A 57 9.67 -54.97 27.10
C VAL A 57 9.90 -53.47 26.87
N LEU A 58 10.28 -52.70 27.90
CA LEU A 58 10.72 -51.31 27.75
C LEU A 58 12.13 -51.19 27.16
N GLY A 59 13.04 -52.11 27.50
CA GLY A 59 14.41 -52.14 26.98
C GLY A 59 14.50 -52.51 25.49
N LEU A 60 13.60 -53.35 24.99
CA LEU A 60 13.52 -53.74 23.58
C LEU A 60 12.85 -52.70 22.67
N SER A 61 12.34 -51.60 23.23
CA SER A 61 11.75 -50.49 22.46
C SER A 61 12.72 -49.32 22.21
N ILE A 62 13.97 -49.39 22.71
CA ILE A 62 14.96 -48.30 22.60
C ILE A 62 16.12 -48.61 21.64
N SER A 63 16.23 -49.83 21.10
CA SER A 63 17.24 -50.17 20.09
C SER A 63 16.67 -50.15 18.67
N LYS A 64 16.21 -48.99 18.19
CA LYS A 64 16.27 -48.69 16.75
C LYS A 64 17.64 -48.07 16.50
N PRO A 65 18.41 -48.52 15.49
CA PRO A 65 19.66 -47.85 15.18
C PRO A 65 19.30 -46.40 14.80
N LEU A 66 19.92 -45.43 15.47
CA LEU A 66 20.03 -44.06 14.98
C LEU A 66 20.91 -44.05 13.73
N ALA A 67 20.46 -44.72 12.67
CA ALA A 67 20.74 -44.31 11.32
C ALA A 67 19.70 -43.24 10.99
N PHE A 68 19.82 -42.10 11.68
CA PHE A 68 19.16 -40.88 11.23
C PHE A 68 19.82 -40.59 9.88
N TRP A 69 19.11 -40.98 8.84
CA TRP A 69 19.42 -40.68 7.47
C TRP A 69 19.45 -39.15 7.38
N CYS A 70 20.63 -38.58 7.56
CA CYS A 70 20.89 -37.21 7.23
C CYS A 70 20.91 -37.17 5.69
N HIS A 71 19.73 -37.32 5.09
CA HIS A 71 19.44 -36.67 3.82
C HIS A 71 19.46 -35.17 4.13
N LYS A 72 20.68 -34.63 4.29
CA LYS A 72 20.94 -33.27 3.82
C LYS A 72 20.51 -33.34 2.37
N SER A 73 19.32 -32.83 2.07
CA SER A 73 18.95 -32.50 0.70
C SER A 73 20.15 -31.73 0.15
N ARG A 74 20.92 -32.40 -0.73
CA ARG A 74 21.91 -31.75 -1.56
C ARG A 74 21.14 -31.02 -2.65
N HIS A 75 20.34 -30.03 -2.24
CA HIS A 75 19.95 -29.01 -3.18
C HIS A 75 21.21 -28.18 -3.38
N GLY A 76 21.76 -28.22 -4.60
CA GLY A 76 22.76 -27.24 -5.00
C GLY A 76 22.19 -25.83 -4.83
N PRO A 77 23.05 -24.79 -4.90
CA PRO A 77 22.56 -23.42 -4.89
C PRO A 77 21.48 -23.27 -5.98
N LEU A 78 20.35 -22.65 -5.64
CA LEU A 78 19.26 -22.40 -6.59
C LEU A 78 19.81 -21.59 -7.78
N THR A 79 19.28 -21.86 -8.98
CA THR A 79 19.53 -20.99 -10.14
C THR A 79 18.97 -19.59 -9.86
N TYR A 80 19.35 -18.59 -10.63
CA TYR A 80 18.80 -17.24 -10.49
C TYR A 80 17.27 -17.23 -10.64
N GLU A 81 16.73 -18.01 -11.57
CA GLU A 81 15.29 -18.19 -11.77
C GLU A 81 14.64 -18.87 -10.56
N GLY A 82 15.29 -19.89 -9.99
CA GLY A 82 14.82 -20.55 -8.77
C GLY A 82 14.81 -19.63 -7.54
N ARG A 83 15.82 -18.75 -7.43
CA ARG A 83 15.89 -17.69 -6.41
C ARG A 83 14.78 -16.66 -6.63
N ALA A 84 14.58 -16.19 -7.86
CA ALA A 84 13.53 -15.25 -8.21
C ALA A 84 12.14 -15.80 -7.85
N GLN A 85 11.83 -17.03 -8.24
CA GLN A 85 10.57 -17.68 -7.88
C GLN A 85 10.39 -17.83 -6.37
N LYS A 86 11.45 -18.15 -5.63
CA LYS A 86 11.39 -18.24 -4.17
C LYS A 86 11.06 -16.88 -3.56
N ILE A 87 11.76 -15.83 -3.97
CA ILE A 87 11.54 -14.46 -3.50
C ILE A 87 10.10 -14.02 -3.75
N LEU A 88 9.59 -14.20 -4.97
CA LEU A 88 8.23 -13.80 -5.36
C LEU A 88 7.12 -14.59 -4.66
N LYS A 89 7.41 -15.81 -4.18
CA LYS A 89 6.46 -16.60 -3.37
C LYS A 89 6.47 -16.22 -1.89
N GLU A 90 7.59 -15.71 -1.39
CA GLU A 90 7.76 -15.37 0.04
C GLU A 90 7.51 -13.88 0.31
N THR A 91 7.73 -13.03 -0.68
CA THR A 91 7.53 -11.58 -0.62
C THR A 91 6.60 -11.14 -1.74
N PRO A 92 5.50 -10.43 -1.45
CA PRO A 92 4.62 -9.93 -2.50
C PRO A 92 5.39 -8.94 -3.37
N LEU A 93 5.40 -9.17 -4.69
CA LEU A 93 5.73 -8.11 -5.62
C LEU A 93 4.57 -7.13 -5.68
N ILE A 94 4.79 -5.89 -5.24
CA ILE A 94 3.75 -4.86 -5.21
C ILE A 94 4.15 -3.75 -6.17
N ASP A 95 3.43 -3.67 -7.27
CA ASP A 95 3.61 -2.64 -8.29
C ASP A 95 3.03 -1.29 -7.81
N GLY A 96 3.80 -0.22 -7.98
CA GLY A 96 3.47 1.12 -7.50
C GLY A 96 2.39 1.83 -8.30
N HIS A 97 2.21 1.48 -9.57
CA HIS A 97 1.28 2.16 -10.46
C HIS A 97 0.85 1.26 -11.62
N ASN A 98 -0.47 1.09 -11.80
CA ASN A 98 -1.06 0.35 -12.90
C ASN A 98 -2.42 0.93 -13.31
N ASP A 99 -2.60 1.20 -14.59
CA ASP A 99 -3.70 1.93 -15.23
C ASP A 99 -4.77 1.04 -15.86
N LEU A 100 -4.85 -0.23 -15.45
CA LEU A 100 -5.95 -1.12 -15.83
C LEU A 100 -7.33 -0.41 -15.80
N PRO A 101 -7.68 0.43 -14.79
CA PRO A 101 -8.99 1.07 -14.77
C PRO A 101 -9.25 2.03 -15.94
N ILE A 102 -8.27 2.84 -16.36
CA ILE A 102 -8.48 3.76 -17.49
C ILE A 102 -8.51 3.01 -18.82
N LEU A 103 -7.74 1.92 -18.95
CA LEU A 103 -7.84 1.02 -20.09
C LEU A 103 -9.23 0.39 -20.19
N VAL A 104 -9.77 -0.12 -19.06
CA VAL A 104 -11.11 -0.68 -19.03
C VAL A 104 -12.16 0.37 -19.39
N ARG A 105 -11.98 1.61 -18.92
CA ARG A 105 -12.84 2.74 -19.28
C ARG A 105 -12.82 3.03 -20.77
N PHE A 106 -11.66 2.98 -21.39
CA PHE A 106 -11.47 3.25 -22.81
C PHE A 106 -12.08 2.16 -23.70
N LEU A 107 -11.78 0.89 -23.41
CA LEU A 107 -12.20 -0.23 -24.27
C LEU A 107 -13.62 -0.73 -24.01
N TYR A 108 -14.05 -0.70 -22.75
CA TYR A 108 -15.28 -1.36 -22.30
C TYR A 108 -16.28 -0.41 -21.66
N ASN A 109 -15.99 0.90 -21.59
CA ASN A 109 -16.87 1.89 -20.96
C ASN A 109 -17.32 1.47 -19.54
N ASN A 110 -16.43 0.84 -18.78
CA ASN A 110 -16.66 0.31 -17.42
C ASN A 110 -17.67 -0.85 -17.32
N HIS A 111 -18.11 -1.43 -18.46
CA HIS A 111 -18.97 -2.62 -18.51
C HIS A 111 -18.15 -3.91 -18.36
N ILE A 112 -18.00 -4.37 -17.12
CA ILE A 112 -17.15 -5.53 -16.77
C ILE A 112 -17.89 -6.88 -16.74
N TYR A 113 -19.20 -6.89 -17.01
CA TYR A 113 -20.02 -8.11 -16.98
C TYR A 113 -20.29 -8.67 -18.38
N ASP A 114 -19.91 -7.92 -19.41
CA ASP A 114 -20.08 -8.32 -20.80
C ASP A 114 -18.96 -9.28 -21.20
N LYS A 115 -19.29 -10.23 -22.08
CA LYS A 115 -18.33 -11.26 -22.54
C LYS A 115 -17.10 -10.70 -23.24
N ASN A 116 -17.21 -9.51 -23.84
CA ASN A 116 -16.06 -8.85 -24.46
C ASN A 116 -14.99 -8.44 -23.44
N PHE A 117 -15.35 -8.25 -22.16
CA PHE A 117 -14.42 -8.04 -21.05
C PHE A 117 -14.09 -9.36 -20.35
N THR A 118 -15.09 -10.13 -19.92
CA THR A 118 -14.85 -11.29 -19.03
C THR A 118 -14.01 -12.37 -19.71
N GLU A 119 -14.28 -12.69 -20.98
CA GLU A 119 -13.55 -13.74 -21.69
C GLU A 119 -12.05 -13.44 -21.79
N PRO A 120 -11.60 -12.29 -22.34
CA PRO A 120 -10.18 -12.00 -22.41
C PRO A 120 -9.55 -11.71 -21.04
N PHE A 121 -10.30 -11.17 -20.07
CA PHE A 121 -9.75 -10.90 -18.73
C PHE A 121 -9.50 -12.18 -17.93
N GLU A 122 -10.42 -13.14 -18.00
CA GLU A 122 -10.33 -14.41 -17.25
C GLU A 122 -9.46 -15.45 -17.95
N ASN A 123 -9.60 -15.56 -19.28
CA ASN A 123 -8.96 -16.61 -20.06
C ASN A 123 -7.70 -16.14 -20.81
N GLY A 124 -7.40 -14.84 -20.72
CA GLY A 124 -6.20 -14.22 -21.30
C GLY A 124 -6.44 -13.66 -22.71
N GLY A 125 -5.50 -12.82 -23.14
CA GLY A 125 -5.57 -12.15 -24.46
C GLY A 125 -6.33 -10.82 -24.42
N MET A 126 -6.52 -10.24 -23.24
CA MET A 126 -6.99 -8.86 -23.11
C MET A 126 -5.99 -7.91 -23.74
N TYR A 127 -6.49 -6.97 -24.54
CA TYR A 127 -5.67 -5.87 -25.03
C TYR A 127 -5.08 -5.11 -23.84
N GLY A 128 -3.89 -4.55 -24.01
CA GLY A 128 -3.14 -3.97 -22.90
C GLY A 128 -2.26 -5.02 -22.22
N GLN A 129 -1.91 -4.75 -20.97
CA GLN A 129 -0.77 -5.36 -20.29
C GLN A 129 -1.19 -6.15 -19.05
N VAL A 130 -2.49 -6.24 -18.76
CA VAL A 130 -3.04 -6.93 -17.59
C VAL A 130 -4.22 -7.84 -17.94
N ASP A 131 -4.14 -9.11 -17.52
CA ASP A 131 -5.26 -10.03 -17.37
C ASP A 131 -4.95 -11.08 -16.29
N LEU A 132 -5.95 -11.87 -15.87
CA LEU A 132 -5.80 -12.80 -14.75
C LEU A 132 -4.71 -13.87 -15.00
N PRO A 133 -4.61 -14.49 -16.20
CA PRO A 133 -3.53 -15.42 -16.48
C PRO A 133 -2.14 -14.78 -16.38
N ARG A 134 -1.92 -13.59 -16.97
CA ARG A 134 -0.63 -12.90 -16.91
C ARG A 134 -0.26 -12.48 -15.48
N LEU A 135 -1.22 -12.02 -14.69
CA LEU A 135 -0.99 -11.70 -13.27
C LEU A 135 -0.47 -12.92 -12.49
N LYS A 136 -1.07 -14.09 -12.75
CA LYS A 136 -0.64 -15.35 -12.14
C LYS A 136 0.73 -15.81 -12.64
N GLU A 137 0.99 -15.74 -13.95
CA GLU A 137 2.28 -16.12 -14.55
C GLU A 137 3.42 -15.26 -14.02
N GLY A 138 3.18 -13.97 -13.84
CA GLY A 138 4.16 -13.02 -13.30
C GLY A 138 4.41 -13.12 -11.81
N LEU A 139 3.71 -14.01 -11.09
CA LEU A 139 3.76 -14.12 -9.62
C LEU A 139 3.51 -12.78 -8.93
N ASN A 140 2.56 -12.00 -9.46
CA ASN A 140 2.21 -10.70 -8.91
C ASN A 140 1.68 -10.85 -7.48
N GLY A 141 2.13 -9.99 -6.57
CA GLY A 141 1.64 -9.92 -5.20
C GLY A 141 0.60 -8.80 -4.98
N GLY A 142 0.52 -7.84 -5.91
CA GLY A 142 -0.43 -6.75 -5.88
C GLY A 142 0.01 -5.57 -6.74
N ALA A 143 -0.85 -4.57 -6.82
CA ALA A 143 -0.58 -3.30 -7.46
C ALA A 143 -1.42 -2.20 -6.79
N PHE A 144 -0.95 -0.96 -6.86
CA PHE A 144 -1.82 0.19 -6.69
C PHE A 144 -2.52 0.48 -8.02
N TRP A 145 -3.84 0.30 -8.03
CA TRP A 145 -4.66 0.51 -9.21
C TRP A 145 -4.98 2.00 -9.35
N SER A 146 -4.47 2.62 -10.42
CA SER A 146 -4.67 4.03 -10.71
C SER A 146 -6.12 4.31 -11.07
N VAL A 147 -6.75 5.21 -10.33
CA VAL A 147 -8.07 5.77 -10.65
C VAL A 147 -7.89 7.12 -11.35
N PHE A 148 -6.89 7.20 -12.22
CA PHE A 148 -6.53 8.36 -13.03
C PHE A 148 -7.72 8.94 -13.80
N THR A 149 -7.68 10.27 -13.96
CA THR A 149 -8.52 10.99 -14.92
C THR A 149 -7.67 12.05 -15.63
N PRO A 150 -7.90 12.31 -16.94
CA PRO A 150 -7.18 13.34 -17.66
C PRO A 150 -7.23 14.71 -16.97
N CYS A 151 -6.15 15.48 -17.12
CA CYS A 151 -6.16 16.90 -16.78
C CYS A 151 -7.28 17.62 -17.55
N PRO A 152 -7.92 18.64 -16.98
CA PRO A 152 -8.91 19.43 -17.71
C PRO A 152 -8.33 20.06 -18.97
N ALA A 153 -9.21 20.36 -19.93
CA ALA A 153 -8.81 20.96 -21.21
C ALA A 153 -8.10 22.31 -21.02
N ASP A 154 -8.61 23.14 -20.10
CA ASP A 154 -7.89 24.31 -19.60
C ASP A 154 -7.16 23.94 -18.30
N GLY A 155 -5.91 23.50 -18.42
CA GLY A 155 -5.06 23.17 -17.28
C GLY A 155 -4.56 24.38 -16.49
N SER A 156 -4.90 25.61 -16.90
CA SER A 156 -4.57 26.84 -16.19
C SER A 156 -5.72 27.40 -15.35
N ASP A 157 -6.94 26.92 -15.60
CA ASP A 157 -8.10 27.24 -14.76
C ASP A 157 -8.21 26.28 -13.57
N PHE A 158 -8.01 26.81 -12.37
CA PHE A 158 -8.13 26.05 -11.12
C PHE A 158 -9.51 26.17 -10.47
N SER A 159 -10.53 26.61 -11.20
CA SER A 159 -11.91 26.74 -10.69
C SER A 159 -12.53 25.39 -10.31
N ASP A 160 -13.50 25.43 -9.40
CA ASP A 160 -14.24 24.23 -9.00
C ASP A 160 -15.09 23.69 -10.16
N ASP A 161 -15.62 24.58 -11.00
CA ASP A 161 -16.38 24.22 -12.21
C ASP A 161 -15.54 23.43 -13.21
N ASN A 162 -14.28 23.83 -13.42
CA ASN A 162 -13.36 23.13 -14.33
C ASN A 162 -13.00 21.73 -13.82
N TYR A 163 -12.94 21.54 -12.50
CA TYR A 163 -12.60 20.25 -11.89
C TYR A 163 -13.81 19.35 -11.60
N ALA A 164 -15.04 19.86 -11.64
CA ALA A 164 -16.23 19.05 -11.38
C ALA A 164 -16.32 17.77 -12.24
N PRO A 165 -15.99 17.77 -13.54
CA PRO A 165 -15.95 16.54 -14.34
C PRO A 165 -14.88 15.54 -13.87
N SER A 166 -13.72 16.00 -13.41
CA SER A 166 -12.65 15.15 -12.88
C SER A 166 -13.09 14.43 -11.61
N ILE A 167 -13.84 15.08 -10.72
CA ILE A 167 -14.43 14.46 -9.51
C ILE A 167 -15.38 13.33 -9.90
N GLN A 168 -16.29 13.60 -10.85
CA GLN A 168 -17.27 12.61 -11.31
C GLN A 168 -16.57 11.39 -11.92
N MET A 169 -15.59 11.61 -12.80
CA MET A 169 -14.84 10.54 -13.44
C MET A 169 -14.02 9.76 -12.40
N THR A 170 -13.41 10.41 -11.42
CA THR A 170 -12.66 9.74 -10.34
C THR A 170 -13.55 8.78 -9.56
N LEU A 171 -14.76 9.20 -9.19
CA LEU A 171 -15.73 8.34 -8.53
C LEU A 171 -16.16 7.15 -9.41
N GLN A 172 -16.29 7.34 -10.73
CA GLN A 172 -16.57 6.25 -11.66
C GLN A 172 -15.44 5.23 -11.76
N GLN A 173 -14.18 5.68 -11.70
CA GLN A 173 -13.01 4.80 -11.71
C GLN A 173 -12.85 4.04 -10.38
N ILE A 174 -13.12 4.70 -9.25
CA ILE A 174 -13.19 4.03 -7.93
C ILE A 174 -14.29 2.97 -7.91
N ASP A 175 -15.49 3.30 -8.41
CA ASP A 175 -16.61 2.35 -8.54
C ASP A 175 -16.22 1.16 -9.43
N LEU A 176 -15.61 1.42 -10.58
CA LEU A 176 -15.14 0.37 -11.48
C LEU A 176 -14.23 -0.63 -10.76
N MET A 177 -13.18 -0.14 -10.09
CA MET A 177 -12.27 -1.03 -9.38
C MET A 177 -12.94 -1.75 -8.22
N THR A 178 -13.88 -1.10 -7.53
CA THR A 178 -14.69 -1.74 -6.49
C THR A 178 -15.47 -2.92 -7.07
N ARG A 179 -16.16 -2.74 -8.20
CA ARG A 179 -16.90 -3.81 -8.88
C ARG A 179 -16.00 -4.94 -9.41
N ILE A 180 -14.81 -4.62 -9.93
CA ILE A 180 -13.84 -5.65 -10.33
C ILE A 180 -13.43 -6.49 -9.12
N LYS A 181 -13.12 -5.86 -7.99
CA LYS A 181 -12.75 -6.55 -6.75
C LYS A 181 -13.89 -7.43 -6.22
N ASP A 182 -15.12 -6.94 -6.28
CA ASP A 182 -16.32 -7.69 -5.86
C ASP A 182 -16.66 -8.85 -6.80
N ALA A 183 -16.39 -8.71 -8.11
CA ALA A 183 -16.57 -9.78 -9.09
C ALA A 183 -15.51 -10.89 -8.96
N TYR A 184 -14.30 -10.53 -8.52
CA TYR A 184 -13.16 -11.45 -8.37
C TYR A 184 -12.56 -11.41 -6.94
N PRO A 185 -13.34 -11.71 -5.89
CA PRO A 185 -12.93 -11.51 -4.50
C PRO A 185 -11.85 -12.50 -4.04
N HIS A 186 -11.69 -13.62 -4.75
CA HIS A 186 -10.61 -14.58 -4.51
C HIS A 186 -9.27 -14.14 -5.14
N VAL A 187 -9.30 -13.13 -6.02
CA VAL A 187 -8.13 -12.62 -6.73
C VAL A 187 -7.67 -11.30 -6.13
N PHE A 188 -8.56 -10.33 -5.94
CA PHE A 188 -8.19 -9.01 -5.43
C PHE A 188 -8.55 -8.87 -3.96
N SER A 189 -7.65 -8.27 -3.17
CA SER A 189 -7.91 -7.99 -1.76
C SER A 189 -9.04 -6.97 -1.59
N PRO A 190 -9.77 -6.97 -0.47
CA PRO A 190 -10.58 -5.80 -0.10
C PRO A 190 -9.67 -4.57 0.16
N THR A 191 -10.24 -3.47 0.64
CA THR A 191 -9.46 -2.32 1.11
C THR A 191 -8.53 -2.73 2.25
N VAL A 192 -7.22 -2.51 2.07
CA VAL A 192 -6.16 -2.89 3.02
C VAL A 192 -5.38 -1.69 3.54
N ASN A 193 -4.57 -1.91 4.58
CA ASN A 193 -3.56 -0.99 5.10
C ASN A 193 -2.27 -1.77 5.40
N SER A 194 -1.26 -1.12 5.98
CA SER A 194 0.03 -1.76 6.27
C SER A 194 -0.08 -3.01 7.17
N SER A 195 -1.10 -3.09 8.02
CA SER A 195 -1.30 -4.22 8.94
C SER A 195 -1.99 -5.42 8.30
N THR A 196 -2.79 -5.22 7.25
CA THR A 196 -3.59 -6.28 6.60
C THR A 196 -3.10 -6.69 5.21
N ALA A 197 -2.27 -5.88 4.56
CA ALA A 197 -1.77 -6.14 3.19
C ALA A 197 -1.06 -7.50 3.08
N LEU A 198 -0.16 -7.82 4.01
CA LEU A 198 0.57 -9.10 3.98
C LEU A 198 -0.33 -10.31 4.24
N GLU A 199 -1.43 -10.13 4.99
CA GLU A 199 -2.41 -11.19 5.19
C GLU A 199 -3.19 -11.49 3.91
N ALA A 200 -3.57 -10.46 3.15
CA ALA A 200 -4.22 -10.64 1.85
C ALA A 200 -3.33 -11.46 0.89
N PHE A 201 -2.03 -11.14 0.81
CA PHE A 201 -1.08 -11.92 0.01
C PHE A 201 -0.99 -13.39 0.46
N LYS A 202 -0.92 -13.64 1.78
CA LYS A 202 -0.90 -15.01 2.32
C LYS A 202 -2.17 -15.80 2.01
N ASN A 203 -3.30 -15.11 1.83
CA ASN A 203 -4.57 -15.70 1.42
C ASN A 203 -4.66 -15.92 -0.11
N GLY A 204 -3.58 -15.64 -0.85
CA GLY A 204 -3.53 -15.79 -2.31
C GLY A 204 -4.16 -14.65 -3.09
N GLN A 205 -4.48 -13.53 -2.42
CA GLN A 205 -5.03 -12.33 -3.07
C GLN A 205 -3.93 -11.34 -3.45
N LEU A 206 -4.16 -10.59 -4.52
CA LEU A 206 -3.41 -9.41 -4.92
C LEU A 206 -3.72 -8.26 -3.96
N ILE A 207 -2.68 -7.70 -3.33
CA ILE A 207 -2.77 -6.45 -2.55
C ILE A 207 -3.26 -5.34 -3.50
N SER A 208 -4.50 -4.86 -3.29
CA SER A 208 -5.22 -4.03 -4.28
C SER A 208 -5.74 -2.69 -3.72
N PRO A 209 -4.87 -1.81 -3.20
CA PRO A 209 -5.21 -0.43 -2.92
C PRO A 209 -5.43 0.38 -4.20
N LEU A 210 -6.06 1.55 -4.06
CA LEU A 210 -6.26 2.49 -5.17
C LEU A 210 -5.33 3.70 -5.04
N GLY A 211 -5.06 4.36 -6.17
CA GLY A 211 -4.22 5.56 -6.25
C GLY A 211 -4.86 6.66 -7.10
N VAL A 212 -4.90 7.89 -6.59
CA VAL A 212 -5.34 9.06 -7.36
C VAL A 212 -4.13 9.72 -8.00
N GLU A 213 -4.18 9.99 -9.30
CA GLU A 213 -3.03 10.48 -10.07
C GLU A 213 -3.22 11.95 -10.46
N GLY A 214 -3.16 12.82 -9.46
CA GLY A 214 -3.23 14.27 -9.62
C GLY A 214 -4.33 14.90 -8.76
N LEU A 215 -4.00 16.00 -8.07
CA LEU A 215 -4.93 16.68 -7.18
C LEU A 215 -6.00 17.52 -7.87
N HIS A 216 -6.01 17.62 -9.20
CA HIS A 216 -7.20 18.12 -9.92
C HIS A 216 -8.41 17.21 -9.69
N GLN A 217 -8.19 15.92 -9.41
CA GLN A 217 -9.23 14.92 -9.16
C GLN A 217 -10.04 15.17 -7.88
N ILE A 218 -9.51 15.89 -6.90
CA ILE A 218 -10.23 16.18 -5.65
C ILE A 218 -11.12 17.42 -5.74
N GLY A 219 -11.09 18.15 -6.86
CA GLY A 219 -11.95 19.33 -7.05
C GLY A 219 -11.76 20.39 -5.99
N ASN A 220 -10.49 20.69 -5.66
CA ASN A 220 -10.11 21.66 -4.63
C ASN A 220 -10.63 21.37 -3.20
N SER A 221 -11.12 20.16 -2.91
CA SER A 221 -11.74 19.82 -1.63
C SER A 221 -10.98 18.73 -0.86
N ALA A 222 -10.55 19.07 0.36
CA ALA A 222 -10.00 18.10 1.31
C ALA A 222 -11.08 17.10 1.77
N ALA A 223 -12.37 17.47 1.74
CA ALA A 223 -13.45 16.52 1.99
C ALA A 223 -13.50 15.40 0.93
N ASN A 224 -13.27 15.71 -0.34
CA ASN A 224 -13.16 14.70 -1.39
C ASN A 224 -11.94 13.79 -1.19
N LEU A 225 -10.77 14.37 -0.85
CA LEU A 225 -9.57 13.58 -0.52
C LEU A 225 -9.84 12.54 0.59
N ARG A 226 -10.49 12.97 1.69
CA ARG A 226 -10.89 12.07 2.78
C ARG A 226 -11.91 11.03 2.35
N THR A 227 -12.87 11.41 1.51
CA THR A 227 -13.89 10.50 0.98
C THR A 227 -13.24 9.41 0.13
N TYR A 228 -12.31 9.78 -0.75
CA TYR A 228 -11.57 8.83 -1.58
C TYR A 228 -10.72 7.88 -0.72
N TYR A 229 -10.09 8.39 0.34
CA TYR A 229 -9.37 7.55 1.29
C TYR A 229 -10.28 6.47 1.94
N ASN A 230 -11.50 6.86 2.33
CA ASN A 230 -12.49 5.92 2.87
C ASN A 230 -12.97 4.88 1.84
N LEU A 231 -12.96 5.25 0.56
CA LEU A 231 -13.30 4.35 -0.56
C LEU A 231 -12.13 3.44 -0.99
N GLY A 232 -10.97 3.54 -0.33
CA GLY A 232 -9.84 2.62 -0.54
C GLY A 232 -8.64 3.22 -1.26
N VAL A 233 -8.65 4.53 -1.56
CA VAL A 233 -7.46 5.24 -2.04
C VAL A 233 -6.41 5.31 -0.93
N ARG A 234 -5.15 5.05 -1.27
CA ARG A 234 -4.03 5.02 -0.32
C ARG A 234 -2.88 5.93 -0.71
N TYR A 235 -2.73 6.32 -1.97
CA TYR A 235 -1.87 7.43 -2.36
C TYR A 235 -2.65 8.49 -3.14
N SER A 236 -2.13 9.72 -3.14
CA SER A 236 -2.46 10.70 -4.17
C SER A 236 -1.18 11.32 -4.72
N THR A 237 -1.02 11.27 -6.03
CA THR A 237 0.01 12.02 -6.77
C THR A 237 -0.38 13.50 -6.73
N LEU A 238 0.59 14.39 -6.44
CA LEU A 238 0.26 15.80 -6.26
C LEU A 238 -0.17 16.47 -7.57
N THR A 239 0.39 16.06 -8.70
CA THR A 239 0.03 16.53 -10.05
C THR A 239 -0.04 15.35 -11.02
N HIS A 240 -0.68 15.54 -12.16
CA HIS A 240 -0.36 14.79 -13.39
C HIS A 240 0.43 15.75 -14.29
N ASN A 241 0.20 15.76 -15.60
CA ASN A 241 0.81 16.68 -16.57
C ASN A 241 0.08 18.04 -16.65
N CYS A 242 -0.34 18.57 -15.49
CA CYS A 242 -0.92 19.89 -15.33
C CYS A 242 -0.63 20.42 -13.92
N HIS A 243 -0.40 21.73 -13.80
CA HIS A 243 -0.41 22.40 -12.51
C HIS A 243 -1.81 22.32 -11.87
N ASN A 244 -1.89 22.52 -10.56
CA ASN A 244 -3.14 22.73 -9.84
C ASN A 244 -2.91 23.71 -8.69
N LYS A 245 -3.94 23.98 -7.86
CA LYS A 245 -3.82 24.90 -6.71
C LYS A 245 -2.73 24.50 -5.69
N PHE A 246 -2.27 23.26 -5.71
CA PHE A 246 -1.47 22.67 -4.65
C PHE A 246 0.01 22.56 -5.02
N ALA A 247 0.34 22.21 -6.27
CA ALA A 247 1.71 21.92 -6.67
C ALA A 247 1.98 22.12 -8.17
N ASP A 248 3.28 22.21 -8.49
CA ASP A 248 3.79 22.27 -9.86
C ASP A 248 4.09 20.89 -10.46
N ALA A 249 3.67 20.68 -11.71
CA ALA A 249 3.97 19.50 -12.52
C ALA A 249 5.36 19.58 -13.17
N ALA A 250 5.92 18.45 -13.60
CA ALA A 250 7.19 18.37 -14.34
C ALA A 250 7.03 18.76 -15.81
N ILE A 251 5.90 18.38 -16.40
CA ILE A 251 5.56 18.60 -17.80
C ILE A 251 4.10 19.06 -17.93
N LEU A 252 3.77 19.71 -19.04
CA LEU A 252 2.41 20.08 -19.43
C LEU A 252 2.09 19.39 -20.75
N ASP A 253 0.87 18.87 -20.93
CA ASP A 253 0.48 18.13 -22.15
C ASP A 253 0.04 19.04 -23.31
N ASN A 254 -0.42 20.27 -23.03
CA ASN A 254 -1.04 21.15 -24.02
C ASN A 254 -0.44 22.57 -24.02
N PRO A 255 0.61 22.84 -24.84
CA PRO A 255 1.37 21.86 -25.62
C PRO A 255 2.35 21.05 -24.76
N LEU A 256 2.76 19.87 -25.26
CA LEU A 256 3.73 19.00 -24.61
C LEU A 256 5.09 19.67 -24.42
N ARG A 257 5.46 19.95 -23.17
CA ARG A 257 6.73 20.60 -22.81
C ARG A 257 7.09 20.41 -21.35
N LYS A 258 8.34 20.67 -20.99
CA LYS A 258 8.74 20.91 -19.60
C LYS A 258 7.90 22.06 -19.03
N ALA A 259 7.34 21.86 -17.84
CA ALA A 259 6.52 22.86 -17.19
C ALA A 259 7.38 24.04 -16.70
N GLU A 260 6.86 25.25 -16.87
CA GLU A 260 7.40 26.42 -16.16
C GLU A 260 6.77 26.48 -14.77
N PRO A 261 7.50 26.87 -13.72
CA PRO A 261 6.96 26.88 -12.36
C PRO A 261 5.82 27.89 -12.24
N HIS A 262 4.74 27.49 -11.56
CA HIS A 262 3.63 28.37 -11.20
C HIS A 262 3.70 28.76 -9.71
N TRP A 263 4.03 27.80 -8.84
CA TRP A 263 4.23 28.01 -7.41
C TRP A 263 5.71 28.04 -6.99
N HIS A 264 6.61 27.60 -7.89
CA HIS A 264 8.00 27.26 -7.56
C HIS A 264 8.07 26.13 -6.53
N GLY A 265 7.30 25.06 -6.77
CA GLY A 265 7.20 23.90 -5.90
C GLY A 265 5.79 23.69 -5.35
N VAL A 266 5.64 23.68 -4.02
CA VAL A 266 4.35 23.47 -3.34
C VAL A 266 3.77 24.78 -2.83
N SER A 267 2.52 25.06 -3.21
CA SER A 267 1.80 26.25 -2.74
C SER A 267 1.53 26.21 -1.23
N PRO A 268 1.23 27.36 -0.57
CA PRO A 268 0.81 27.34 0.84
C PRO A 268 -0.37 26.42 1.13
N LEU A 269 -1.32 26.31 0.19
CA LEU A 269 -2.45 25.39 0.30
C LEU A 269 -1.99 23.94 0.12
N GLY A 270 -1.07 23.66 -0.81
CA GLY A 270 -0.47 22.34 -0.98
C GLY A 270 0.24 21.85 0.27
N ARG A 271 0.95 22.72 0.99
CA ARG A 271 1.60 22.37 2.27
C ARG A 271 0.59 21.93 3.33
N ARG A 272 -0.57 22.60 3.41
CA ARG A 272 -1.69 22.20 4.29
C ARG A 272 -2.26 20.84 3.87
N LEU A 273 -2.41 20.61 2.57
CA LEU A 273 -2.95 19.35 2.04
C LEU A 273 -1.99 18.17 2.26
N VAL A 274 -0.69 18.36 2.05
CA VAL A 274 0.35 17.35 2.37
C VAL A 274 0.29 16.96 3.86
N ASN A 275 0.11 17.93 4.76
CA ASN A 275 -0.08 17.65 6.18
C ASN A 275 -1.37 16.84 6.44
N GLU A 276 -2.47 17.13 5.75
CA GLU A 276 -3.71 16.33 5.85
C GLU A 276 -3.51 14.90 5.33
N MET A 277 -2.77 14.71 4.24
CA MET A 277 -2.41 13.38 3.73
C MET A 277 -1.60 12.59 4.78
N ASN A 278 -0.61 13.23 5.42
CA ASN A 278 0.14 12.62 6.52
C ASN A 278 -0.75 12.27 7.72
N ARG A 279 -1.70 13.15 8.09
CA ARG A 279 -2.65 12.91 9.18
C ARG A 279 -3.60 11.75 8.86
N LEU A 280 -4.00 11.60 7.58
CA LEU A 280 -4.88 10.52 7.12
C LEU A 280 -4.20 9.15 7.09
N GLY A 281 -2.89 9.12 6.81
CA GLY A 281 -2.19 7.88 6.43
C GLY A 281 -2.25 7.63 4.92
N MET A 282 -2.42 8.70 4.14
CA MET A 282 -2.31 8.65 2.69
C MET A 282 -0.87 8.90 2.29
N PHE A 283 -0.31 8.06 1.41
CA PHE A 283 0.96 8.34 0.78
C PHE A 283 0.87 9.63 -0.03
N VAL A 284 1.88 10.49 0.16
CA VAL A 284 2.17 11.57 -0.78
C VAL A 284 2.99 10.97 -1.90
N ASP A 285 2.50 11.10 -3.13
CA ASP A 285 3.21 10.62 -4.32
C ASP A 285 3.78 11.78 -5.14
N LEU A 286 5.06 11.66 -5.48
CA LEU A 286 5.89 12.65 -6.17
C LEU A 286 6.21 12.26 -7.62
N SER A 287 5.60 11.21 -8.16
CA SER A 287 5.49 11.09 -9.61
C SER A 287 4.81 12.35 -10.21
N HIS A 288 5.12 12.67 -11.45
CA HIS A 288 4.63 13.80 -12.26
C HIS A 288 4.98 15.21 -11.79
N VAL A 289 5.47 15.39 -10.57
CA VAL A 289 5.73 16.73 -10.03
C VAL A 289 7.04 17.33 -10.50
N SER A 290 7.15 18.67 -10.46
CA SER A 290 8.40 19.38 -10.72
C SER A 290 9.49 19.04 -9.71
N GLU A 291 10.75 19.24 -10.08
CA GLU A 291 11.90 19.10 -9.17
C GLU A 291 11.75 19.96 -7.90
N ASP A 292 11.29 21.19 -8.03
CA ASP A 292 11.05 22.09 -6.89
C ASP A 292 9.99 21.50 -5.93
N THR A 293 8.92 20.91 -6.49
CA THR A 293 7.90 20.20 -5.70
C THR A 293 8.52 19.00 -4.98
N MET A 294 9.40 18.24 -5.64
CA MET A 294 10.10 17.11 -4.99
C MET A 294 10.94 17.59 -3.80
N VAL A 295 11.75 18.64 -4.01
CA VAL A 295 12.64 19.22 -2.99
C VAL A 295 11.83 19.74 -1.81
N ASP A 296 10.75 20.47 -2.05
CA ASP A 296 9.86 21.00 -1.01
C ASP A 296 9.27 19.87 -0.14
N VAL A 297 8.65 18.87 -0.76
CA VAL A 297 7.97 17.79 -0.04
C VAL A 297 8.96 16.90 0.72
N LEU A 298 10.16 16.66 0.18
CA LEU A 298 11.19 15.89 0.88
C LEU A 298 11.87 16.70 2.01
N GLY A 299 11.64 18.02 2.07
CA GLY A 299 12.17 18.92 3.09
C GLY A 299 13.59 19.39 2.82
N GLY A 300 13.94 19.58 1.55
CA GLY A 300 15.20 20.21 1.13
C GLY A 300 15.15 21.74 1.15
N ASN A 301 14.00 22.35 1.47
CA ASN A 301 13.81 23.79 1.58
C ASN A 301 13.94 24.28 3.04
N GLU A 302 14.49 25.47 3.26
CA GLU A 302 14.64 26.09 4.58
C GLU A 302 13.29 26.57 5.17
N THR A 303 12.32 26.92 4.32
CA THR A 303 11.07 27.57 4.75
C THR A 303 9.97 26.59 5.17
N TRP A 304 10.08 25.32 4.78
CA TRP A 304 9.13 24.27 5.11
C TRP A 304 9.85 22.94 5.24
N THR A 305 9.63 22.23 6.35
CA THR A 305 10.31 20.98 6.67
C THR A 305 9.87 19.77 5.84
N GLY A 306 8.98 19.98 4.86
CA GLY A 306 8.39 18.93 4.03
C GLY A 306 7.39 18.02 4.76
N SER A 307 7.11 16.88 4.14
CA SER A 307 6.21 15.83 4.63
C SER A 307 6.66 15.28 5.98
N LYS A 308 5.70 15.07 6.89
CA LYS A 308 5.92 14.45 8.22
C LYS A 308 6.11 12.94 8.14
N ALA A 309 5.68 12.31 7.04
CA ALA A 309 5.82 10.87 6.77
C ALA A 309 6.74 10.63 5.55
N PRO A 310 7.33 9.43 5.38
CA PRO A 310 7.99 9.09 4.13
C PRO A 310 7.00 9.15 2.95
N VAL A 311 7.53 9.48 1.78
CA VAL A 311 6.77 9.64 0.54
C VAL A 311 7.15 8.56 -0.47
N ILE A 312 6.39 8.46 -1.55
CA ILE A 312 6.71 7.57 -2.67
C ILE A 312 6.87 8.37 -3.96
N PHE A 313 7.57 7.78 -4.92
CA PHE A 313 7.39 8.05 -6.33
C PHE A 313 6.82 6.75 -6.89
N SER A 314 5.52 6.74 -7.19
CA SER A 314 4.79 5.51 -7.55
C SER A 314 5.27 4.92 -8.89
N HIS A 315 5.86 5.76 -9.75
CA HIS A 315 6.38 5.44 -11.08
C HIS A 315 7.29 6.58 -11.58
N SER A 316 8.56 6.59 -11.16
CA SER A 316 9.57 7.52 -11.70
C SER A 316 10.96 6.87 -11.76
N SER A 317 11.77 7.27 -12.74
CA SER A 317 13.08 6.68 -13.01
C SER A 317 14.23 7.64 -12.66
N ALA A 318 15.48 7.19 -12.82
CA ALA A 318 16.68 7.97 -12.47
C ALA A 318 17.11 8.95 -13.58
N TYR A 319 17.25 10.24 -13.25
CA TYR A 319 17.58 11.30 -14.23
C TYR A 319 18.98 11.12 -14.84
N SER A 320 19.96 10.69 -14.04
CA SER A 320 21.35 10.49 -14.50
C SER A 320 21.50 9.34 -15.51
N VAL A 321 20.48 8.50 -15.67
CA VAL A 321 20.44 7.43 -16.67
C VAL A 321 19.65 7.87 -17.92
N CYS A 322 18.54 8.58 -17.74
CA CYS A 322 17.76 9.22 -18.80
C CYS A 322 17.31 10.61 -18.31
N PRO A 323 17.81 11.73 -18.89
CA PRO A 323 17.63 13.09 -18.39
C PRO A 323 16.25 13.71 -18.68
N HIS A 324 15.18 12.96 -18.41
CA HIS A 324 13.79 13.41 -18.61
C HIS A 324 13.27 14.21 -17.40
N PRO A 325 12.48 15.29 -17.55
CA PRO A 325 11.93 16.06 -16.42
C PRO A 325 11.09 15.25 -15.41
N ARG A 326 10.52 14.13 -15.85
CA ARG A 326 9.80 13.18 -14.98
C ARG A 326 10.72 12.37 -14.06
N ASN A 327 12.02 12.32 -14.33
CA ASN A 327 12.96 11.48 -13.60
C ASN A 327 13.62 12.21 -12.42
N VAL A 328 13.95 11.43 -11.40
CA VAL A 328 14.47 11.92 -10.13
C VAL A 328 15.98 12.16 -10.24
N LYS A 329 16.41 13.40 -9.98
CA LYS A 329 17.82 13.79 -9.97
C LYS A 329 18.56 13.29 -8.73
N ASP A 330 19.87 13.08 -8.85
CA ASP A 330 20.69 12.49 -7.79
C ASP A 330 20.64 13.27 -6.46
N HIS A 331 20.61 14.60 -6.51
CA HIS A 331 20.48 15.40 -5.28
C HIS A 331 19.09 15.21 -4.62
N VAL A 332 18.03 15.00 -5.40
CA VAL A 332 16.69 14.64 -4.89
C VAL A 332 16.71 13.22 -4.32
N LEU A 333 17.41 12.26 -4.95
CA LEU A 333 17.58 10.91 -4.42
C LEU A 333 18.22 10.93 -3.02
N HIS A 334 19.19 11.81 -2.77
CA HIS A 334 19.72 11.97 -1.42
C HIS A 334 18.67 12.47 -0.41
N LEU A 335 17.75 13.35 -0.82
CA LEU A 335 16.61 13.77 0.01
C LEU A 335 15.62 12.61 0.24
N VAL A 336 15.39 11.75 -0.76
CA VAL A 336 14.59 10.52 -0.63
C VAL A 336 15.15 9.65 0.50
N LYS A 337 16.47 9.43 0.52
CA LYS A 337 17.14 8.70 1.61
C LYS A 337 16.92 9.35 2.97
N GLN A 338 17.14 10.67 3.07
CA GLN A 338 17.00 11.41 4.32
C GLN A 338 15.57 11.34 4.88
N ARG A 339 14.56 11.38 4.02
CA ARG A 339 13.14 11.24 4.37
C ARG A 339 12.69 9.79 4.51
N ASN A 340 13.59 8.82 4.37
CA ASN A 340 13.32 7.39 4.39
C ASN A 340 12.25 6.93 3.38
N SER A 341 12.20 7.62 2.24
CA SER A 341 11.19 7.51 1.18
C SER A 341 11.57 6.45 0.14
N LEU A 342 10.72 6.26 -0.87
CA LEU A 342 10.83 5.19 -1.86
C LEU A 342 10.66 5.70 -3.29
N VAL A 343 11.56 5.33 -4.20
CA VAL A 343 11.40 5.54 -5.64
C VAL A 343 11.06 4.22 -6.31
N MET A 344 9.88 4.13 -6.92
CA MET A 344 9.41 2.94 -7.63
C MET A 344 9.67 3.14 -9.12
N VAL A 345 10.59 2.34 -9.68
CA VAL A 345 11.17 2.57 -11.02
C VAL A 345 10.13 2.31 -12.10
N ASN A 346 9.97 3.29 -12.99
CA ASN A 346 9.02 3.31 -14.11
C ASN A 346 9.51 2.53 -15.33
N PHE A 347 8.60 1.95 -16.11
CA PHE A 347 8.92 1.15 -17.30
C PHE A 347 8.61 1.84 -18.63
N SER A 348 8.04 3.05 -18.65
CA SER A 348 7.85 3.85 -19.87
C SER A 348 9.16 3.99 -20.65
N PRO A 349 9.23 3.53 -21.92
CA PRO A 349 10.40 3.67 -22.78
C PRO A 349 10.96 5.09 -22.83
N ASP A 350 10.10 6.11 -22.87
CA ASP A 350 10.47 7.53 -22.93
C ASP A 350 11.14 8.03 -21.64
N PHE A 351 10.89 7.37 -20.50
CA PHE A 351 11.44 7.74 -19.20
C PHE A 351 12.61 6.86 -18.78
N ILE A 352 12.85 5.73 -19.44
CA ILE A 352 14.00 4.86 -19.14
C ILE A 352 15.13 4.99 -20.16
N SER A 353 14.83 5.44 -21.38
CA SER A 353 15.80 5.45 -22.46
C SER A 353 15.68 6.73 -23.28
N CYS A 354 16.49 7.72 -22.91
CA CYS A 354 16.48 9.02 -23.56
C CYS A 354 17.85 9.71 -23.50
N VAL A 355 18.03 10.70 -24.37
CA VAL A 355 19.21 11.57 -24.42
C VAL A 355 18.78 13.02 -24.50
N ASP A 356 19.49 13.90 -23.80
CA ASP A 356 19.26 15.33 -23.93
C ASP A 356 19.67 15.80 -25.34
N ALA A 357 18.70 16.31 -26.08
CA ALA A 357 18.87 16.82 -27.45
C ALA A 357 18.83 18.35 -27.51
N GLY A 358 18.66 19.05 -26.37
CA GLY A 358 18.62 20.51 -26.31
C GLY A 358 17.38 21.14 -26.97
N HIS A 359 16.26 20.43 -27.03
CA HIS A 359 15.01 20.95 -27.60
C HIS A 359 14.47 22.15 -26.83
N GLU A 360 13.88 23.12 -27.53
CA GLU A 360 13.30 24.32 -26.93
C GLU A 360 12.16 24.03 -25.94
N ASN A 361 11.44 22.91 -26.13
CA ASN A 361 10.38 22.49 -25.21
C ASN A 361 10.92 21.81 -23.93
N GLY A 362 12.24 21.64 -23.80
CA GLY A 362 12.90 21.08 -22.62
C GLY A 362 12.73 19.58 -22.41
N LEU A 363 12.29 18.84 -23.43
CA LEU A 363 12.17 17.37 -23.39
C LEU A 363 13.34 16.71 -24.13
N PRO A 364 13.80 15.52 -23.68
CA PRO A 364 14.85 14.77 -24.36
C PRO A 364 14.30 14.01 -25.58
N ASP A 365 15.20 13.49 -26.42
CA ASP A 365 14.86 12.49 -27.44
C ASP A 365 14.83 11.09 -26.83
N SER A 366 13.80 10.31 -27.14
CA SER A 366 13.74 8.89 -26.80
C SER A 366 14.76 8.09 -27.62
N VAL A 367 15.29 7.02 -27.03
CA VAL A 367 16.23 6.08 -27.67
C VAL A 367 15.62 4.67 -27.61
N PRO A 368 14.64 4.34 -28.48
CA PRO A 368 13.83 3.13 -28.37
C PRO A 368 14.63 1.83 -28.45
N GLU A 369 15.75 1.82 -29.17
CA GLU A 369 16.64 0.66 -29.30
C GLU A 369 17.21 0.17 -27.95
N ASN A 370 17.28 1.06 -26.96
CA ASN A 370 17.77 0.76 -25.61
C ASN A 370 16.63 0.58 -24.60
N ALA A 371 15.36 0.74 -25.01
CA ALA A 371 14.21 0.55 -24.13
C ALA A 371 13.92 -0.95 -23.92
N ASN A 372 14.66 -1.55 -22.99
CA ASN A 372 14.57 -2.98 -22.66
C ASN A 372 14.71 -3.22 -21.15
N LEU A 373 14.54 -4.49 -20.73
CA LEU A 373 14.64 -4.92 -19.35
C LEU A 373 15.97 -4.51 -18.68
N ASP A 374 17.10 -4.64 -19.38
CA ASP A 374 18.42 -4.30 -18.82
C ASP A 374 18.52 -2.81 -18.50
N GLN A 375 17.87 -1.96 -19.29
CA GLN A 375 17.80 -0.53 -19.04
C GLN A 375 16.98 -0.22 -17.79
N VAL A 376 15.87 -0.92 -17.54
CA VAL A 376 15.13 -0.80 -16.25
C VAL A 376 16.01 -1.22 -15.08
N VAL A 377 16.74 -2.33 -15.22
CA VAL A 377 17.70 -2.80 -14.21
C VAL A 377 18.79 -1.75 -13.96
N LYS A 378 19.29 -1.07 -15.00
CA LYS A 378 20.26 0.02 -14.87
C LYS A 378 19.73 1.16 -13.99
N HIS A 379 18.46 1.55 -14.12
CA HIS A 379 17.85 2.54 -13.22
C HIS A 379 17.77 2.05 -11.77
N ILE A 380 17.33 0.80 -11.55
CA ILE A 380 17.27 0.19 -10.22
C ILE A 380 18.66 0.16 -9.56
N LEU A 381 19.68 -0.26 -10.31
CA LEU A 381 21.06 -0.32 -9.83
C LEU A 381 21.63 1.08 -9.55
N HIS A 382 21.35 2.07 -10.40
CA HIS A 382 21.80 3.45 -10.17
C HIS A 382 21.28 3.98 -8.83
N ILE A 383 19.97 3.90 -8.60
CA ILE A 383 19.36 4.38 -7.34
C ILE A 383 19.85 3.54 -6.16
N GLY A 384 19.83 2.21 -6.29
CA GLY A 384 20.24 1.29 -5.24
C GLY A 384 21.69 1.47 -4.80
N ASN A 385 22.61 1.73 -5.75
CA ASN A 385 24.02 1.99 -5.45
C ASN A 385 24.25 3.39 -4.87
N LEU A 386 23.47 4.39 -5.28
CA LEU A 386 23.64 5.77 -4.83
C LEU A 386 23.10 5.97 -3.40
N ILE A 387 21.91 5.47 -3.11
CA ILE A 387 21.21 5.76 -1.85
C ILE A 387 20.91 4.52 -1.00
N GLY A 388 21.04 3.32 -1.56
CA GLY A 388 20.75 2.05 -0.90
C GLY A 388 19.45 1.41 -1.43
N PHE A 389 19.44 0.09 -1.56
CA PHE A 389 18.29 -0.68 -2.04
C PHE A 389 17.07 -0.61 -1.11
N ASP A 390 17.16 -0.05 0.10
CA ASP A 390 16.02 0.20 1.01
C ASP A 390 15.06 1.31 0.50
N HIS A 391 15.45 2.01 -0.56
CA HIS A 391 14.75 3.16 -1.14
C HIS A 391 14.30 2.95 -2.59
N VAL A 392 14.34 1.70 -3.08
CA VAL A 392 13.98 1.36 -4.46
C VAL A 392 12.79 0.39 -4.48
N GLY A 393 11.85 0.60 -5.40
CA GLY A 393 10.70 -0.25 -5.66
C GLY A 393 10.44 -0.40 -7.17
N LEU A 394 9.30 -0.98 -7.54
CA LEU A 394 8.87 -1.19 -8.93
C LEU A 394 7.54 -0.49 -9.18
N GLY A 395 7.46 0.34 -10.23
CA GLY A 395 6.28 1.16 -10.53
C GLY A 395 6.00 1.17 -12.01
N SER A 396 5.43 0.10 -12.54
CA SER A 396 5.47 -0.26 -13.96
C SER A 396 4.88 0.80 -14.89
N ASP A 397 3.79 1.44 -14.46
CA ASP A 397 2.97 2.31 -15.32
C ASP A 397 2.26 1.52 -16.44
N PHE A 398 2.08 0.21 -16.23
CA PHE A 398 1.39 -0.64 -17.17
C PHE A 398 -0.06 -0.15 -17.36
N ASP A 399 -0.55 -0.24 -18.61
CA ASP A 399 -1.79 0.29 -19.16
C ASP A 399 -1.87 1.83 -19.24
N GLY A 400 -0.87 2.54 -18.70
CA GLY A 400 -0.72 4.00 -18.75
C GLY A 400 0.28 4.48 -19.81
N ILE A 401 1.14 3.57 -20.29
CA ILE A 401 2.17 3.84 -21.30
C ILE A 401 1.81 3.29 -22.69
N PRO A 402 2.15 4.01 -23.77
CA PRO A 402 1.77 3.61 -25.14
C PRO A 402 2.56 2.40 -25.66
N THR A 403 3.76 2.17 -25.13
CA THR A 403 4.64 1.05 -25.48
C THR A 403 5.41 0.61 -24.24
N THR A 404 5.91 -0.63 -24.25
CA THR A 404 6.65 -1.24 -23.13
C THR A 404 8.08 -1.58 -23.53
N PRO A 405 9.01 -1.73 -22.56
CA PRO A 405 10.36 -2.17 -22.84
C PRO A 405 10.38 -3.61 -23.34
N THR A 406 11.31 -3.93 -24.23
CA THR A 406 11.54 -5.32 -24.65
C THR A 406 11.94 -6.17 -23.44
N GLY A 407 11.28 -7.31 -23.24
CA GLY A 407 11.43 -8.19 -22.08
C GLY A 407 10.55 -7.83 -20.88
N LEU A 408 9.79 -6.73 -20.95
CA LEU A 408 8.82 -6.28 -19.94
C LEU A 408 7.49 -5.92 -20.60
N GLU A 409 7.01 -6.80 -21.49
CA GLU A 409 5.84 -6.52 -22.33
C GLU A 409 4.54 -6.37 -21.54
N ASP A 410 4.43 -7.05 -20.39
CA ASP A 410 3.22 -7.10 -19.56
C ASP A 410 3.53 -7.61 -18.13
N VAL A 411 2.49 -7.70 -17.29
CA VAL A 411 2.61 -8.15 -15.90
C VAL A 411 3.11 -9.59 -15.73
N SER A 412 3.20 -10.42 -16.79
CA SER A 412 3.80 -11.76 -16.70
C SER A 412 5.33 -11.73 -16.58
N LYS A 413 5.97 -10.59 -16.88
CA LYS A 413 7.43 -10.49 -17.05
C LYS A 413 8.22 -10.19 -15.79
N PHE A 414 7.58 -9.91 -14.66
CA PHE A 414 8.27 -9.63 -13.41
C PHE A 414 9.31 -10.69 -12.97
N PRO A 415 9.09 -12.03 -13.13
CA PRO A 415 10.11 -13.02 -12.81
C PRO A 415 11.40 -12.87 -13.62
N ALA A 416 11.32 -12.37 -14.86
CA ALA A 416 12.49 -12.08 -15.68
C ALA A 416 13.28 -10.90 -15.10
N LEU A 417 12.60 -9.82 -14.69
CA LEU A 417 13.23 -8.67 -14.04
C LEU A 417 13.96 -9.06 -12.76
N VAL A 418 13.29 -9.83 -11.90
CA VAL A 418 13.87 -10.33 -10.64
C VAL A 418 15.07 -11.22 -10.91
N THR A 419 14.99 -12.09 -11.92
CA THR A 419 16.12 -12.93 -12.33
C THR A 419 17.31 -12.09 -12.78
N GLU A 420 17.07 -11.03 -13.56
CA GLU A 420 18.15 -10.16 -14.04
C GLU A 420 18.81 -9.36 -12.93
N LEU A 421 18.05 -8.82 -11.97
CA LEU A 421 18.63 -8.17 -10.77
C LEU A 421 19.59 -9.12 -10.03
N LEU A 422 19.21 -10.39 -9.88
CA LEU A 422 20.06 -11.38 -9.22
C LEU A 422 21.32 -11.71 -10.05
N LYS A 423 21.21 -11.75 -11.40
CA LYS A 423 22.35 -11.94 -12.31
C LYS A 423 23.34 -10.77 -12.24
N GLN A 424 22.84 -9.56 -12.08
CA GLN A 424 23.64 -8.34 -11.87
C GLN A 424 24.26 -8.25 -10.46
N GLY A 425 24.05 -9.27 -9.61
CA GLY A 425 24.71 -9.39 -8.31
C GLY A 425 23.96 -8.75 -7.14
N VAL A 426 22.71 -8.32 -7.33
CA VAL A 426 21.87 -7.88 -6.21
C VAL A 426 21.56 -9.08 -5.31
N SER A 427 21.66 -8.88 -3.99
CA SER A 427 21.46 -9.94 -3.01
C SER A 427 19.98 -10.37 -2.96
N ASP A 428 19.69 -11.63 -2.54
CA ASP A 428 18.30 -12.08 -2.34
C ASP A 428 17.53 -11.13 -1.40
N GLN A 429 18.21 -10.66 -0.34
CA GLN A 429 17.62 -9.75 0.64
C GLN A 429 17.25 -8.40 0.00
N ASP A 430 18.13 -7.83 -0.82
CA ASP A 430 17.86 -6.54 -1.45
C ASP A 430 16.84 -6.67 -2.58
N VAL A 431 16.84 -7.78 -3.32
CA VAL A 431 15.77 -8.06 -4.30
C VAL A 431 14.42 -8.20 -3.60
N SER A 432 14.32 -8.90 -2.47
CA SER A 432 13.09 -8.95 -1.65
C SER A 432 12.61 -7.57 -1.20
N LYS A 433 13.53 -6.66 -0.87
CA LYS A 433 13.19 -5.28 -0.56
C LYS A 433 12.61 -4.55 -1.77
N VAL A 434 13.28 -4.63 -2.91
CA VAL A 434 12.89 -3.96 -4.17
C VAL A 434 11.52 -4.42 -4.66
N VAL A 435 11.23 -5.72 -4.64
CA VAL A 435 9.96 -6.22 -5.20
C VAL A 435 8.73 -5.75 -4.41
N GLY A 436 8.85 -5.47 -3.10
CA GLY A 436 7.71 -4.99 -2.32
C GLY A 436 7.96 -4.82 -0.82
N GLY A 437 9.06 -5.39 -0.29
CA GLY A 437 9.42 -5.22 1.12
C GLY A 437 9.57 -3.75 1.54
N ASN A 438 10.15 -2.92 0.68
CA ASN A 438 10.31 -1.49 0.95
C ASN A 438 8.97 -0.75 0.95
N LEU A 439 8.06 -1.09 0.05
CA LEU A 439 6.74 -0.46 0.01
C LEU A 439 5.95 -0.78 1.28
N LEU A 440 6.00 -2.04 1.75
CA LEU A 440 5.39 -2.44 3.03
C LEU A 440 6.01 -1.70 4.23
N ARG A 441 7.33 -1.47 4.21
CA ARG A 441 8.02 -0.64 5.22
C ARG A 441 7.50 0.78 5.22
N VAL A 442 7.50 1.45 4.07
CA VAL A 442 7.05 2.85 3.93
C VAL A 442 5.57 2.96 4.31
N TRP A 443 4.72 2.01 3.89
CA TRP A 443 3.31 1.96 4.29
C TRP A 443 3.13 1.95 5.80
N LYS A 444 3.88 1.08 6.48
CA LYS A 444 3.84 1.00 7.94
C LYS A 444 4.24 2.32 8.60
N GLU A 445 5.25 3.01 8.07
CA GLU A 445 5.69 4.30 8.59
C GLU A 445 4.68 5.42 8.34
N VAL A 446 4.00 5.42 7.19
CA VAL A 446 2.89 6.33 6.89
C VAL A 446 1.73 6.12 7.86
N ASP A 447 1.26 4.88 8.02
CA ASP A 447 0.17 4.55 8.95
C ASP A 447 0.56 4.90 10.40
N THR A 448 1.80 4.61 10.80
CA THR A 448 2.31 4.94 12.14
C THR A 448 2.34 6.46 12.37
N THR A 449 2.72 7.24 11.37
CA THR A 449 2.75 8.70 11.44
C THR A 449 1.34 9.27 11.57
N ALA A 450 0.40 8.77 10.78
CA ALA A 450 -1.00 9.15 10.86
C ALA A 450 -1.59 8.90 12.25
N LEU A 451 -1.37 7.71 12.81
CA LEU A 451 -1.83 7.37 14.16
C LEU A 451 -1.26 8.31 15.23
N LYS A 452 0.02 8.70 15.11
CA LYS A 452 0.65 9.66 16.03
C LYS A 452 0.03 11.05 15.91
N LEU A 453 -0.18 11.55 14.69
CA LEU A 453 -0.78 12.87 14.46
C LEU A 453 -2.23 12.92 14.97
N GLN A 454 -3.01 11.88 14.71
CA GLN A 454 -4.38 11.75 15.20
C GLN A 454 -4.44 11.67 16.73
N ALA A 455 -3.56 10.87 17.35
CA ALA A 455 -3.48 10.77 18.81
C ALA A 455 -3.04 12.08 19.48
N ALA A 456 -2.24 12.90 18.78
CA ALA A 456 -1.86 14.24 19.23
C ALA A 456 -2.97 15.28 19.07
N GLY A 457 -4.11 14.91 18.46
CA GLY A 457 -5.23 15.83 18.22
C GLY A 457 -4.96 16.85 17.09
N GLU A 458 -4.07 16.53 16.15
CA GLU A 458 -3.85 17.38 14.97
C GLU A 458 -5.20 17.62 14.26
N PRO A 459 -5.62 18.88 14.05
CA PRO A 459 -6.92 19.17 13.47
C PRO A 459 -6.99 18.67 12.03
N VAL A 460 -8.19 18.23 11.64
CA VAL A 460 -8.51 17.87 10.27
C VAL A 460 -8.48 19.15 9.41
N LEU A 461 -7.95 19.07 8.19
CA LEU A 461 -8.04 20.18 7.25
C LEU A 461 -9.49 20.44 6.82
N GLU A 462 -10.01 21.61 7.15
CA GLU A 462 -11.35 22.07 6.76
C GLU A 462 -11.30 22.89 5.47
N ASP A 463 -12.29 22.68 4.60
CA ASP A 463 -12.45 23.45 3.36
C ASP A 463 -13.06 24.83 3.68
N ASP A 464 -12.56 25.87 3.03
CA ASP A 464 -13.06 27.24 3.17
C ASP A 464 -14.31 27.43 2.30
N LEU A 465 -15.49 27.14 2.86
CA LEU A 465 -16.77 27.20 2.15
C LEU A 465 -17.42 28.60 2.19
N PRO A 466 -18.13 29.02 1.12
CA PRO A 466 -18.96 30.22 1.15
C PRO A 466 -20.00 30.18 2.28
N SER A 467 -20.19 31.31 2.97
CA SER A 467 -21.19 31.43 4.02
C SER A 467 -22.61 31.27 3.46
N LEU A 468 -23.39 30.36 4.05
CA LEU A 468 -24.84 30.23 3.77
C LEU A 468 -25.69 31.17 4.65
N ARG A 469 -25.08 32.00 5.51
CA ARG A 469 -25.83 32.97 6.30
C ARG A 469 -26.40 34.03 5.34
N PHE A 470 -27.72 34.16 5.36
CA PHE A 470 -28.41 35.25 4.66
C PHE A 470 -27.92 36.60 5.20
N GLU A 471 -27.44 37.49 4.32
CA GLU A 471 -27.21 38.89 4.67
C GLU A 471 -28.53 39.49 5.18
N GLY A 472 -28.58 39.85 6.47
CA GLY A 472 -29.78 40.36 7.15
C GLY A 472 -30.19 39.60 8.43
N ALA A 473 -29.58 38.46 8.74
CA ALA A 473 -29.88 37.73 9.98
C ALA A 473 -29.35 38.43 11.26
N ASP A 474 -28.36 39.33 11.12
CA ASP A 474 -27.79 40.10 12.22
C ASP A 474 -28.46 41.48 12.45
N SER A 475 -29.49 41.83 11.67
CA SER A 475 -30.32 43.02 11.93
C SER A 475 -31.64 42.64 12.61
N GLN A 476 -31.58 41.99 13.78
CA GLN A 476 -32.71 42.04 14.71
C GLN A 476 -32.62 43.31 15.56
N ASP A 477 -33.12 44.42 15.00
CA ASP A 477 -33.83 45.40 15.81
C ASP A 477 -35.06 44.67 16.40
N PRO A 478 -35.25 44.59 17.73
CA PRO A 478 -36.30 43.78 18.35
C PRO A 478 -37.75 44.24 18.08
N LYS A 479 -37.99 45.14 17.11
CA LYS A 479 -39.25 45.88 16.95
C LYS A 479 -40.05 45.67 15.68
N SER A 480 -39.70 44.75 14.78
CA SER A 480 -40.61 44.40 13.68
C SER A 480 -40.91 42.91 13.65
N GLY A 481 -42.01 42.53 14.29
CA GLY A 481 -42.62 41.22 14.11
C GLY A 481 -43.07 41.05 12.66
N ALA A 482 -42.40 40.16 11.93
CA ALA A 482 -42.89 39.61 10.67
C ALA A 482 -42.96 38.10 10.80
N ASN A 483 -44.19 37.60 10.89
CA ASN A 483 -44.53 36.18 10.79
C ASN A 483 -44.10 35.67 9.41
N LEU A 484 -43.10 34.80 9.35
CA LEU A 484 -42.83 33.99 8.16
C LEU A 484 -43.38 32.58 8.42
N GLY A 485 -44.61 32.38 7.98
CA GLY A 485 -45.25 31.07 7.94
C GLY A 485 -44.60 30.21 6.87
N TRP A 486 -44.02 29.09 7.29
CA TRP A 486 -43.69 27.99 6.41
C TRP A 486 -44.95 27.15 6.22
N ASP A 487 -45.66 27.44 5.15
CA ASP A 487 -46.82 26.68 4.72
C ASP A 487 -46.33 25.33 4.16
N LYS A 488 -46.73 24.24 4.81
CA LYS A 488 -46.44 22.88 4.37
C LYS A 488 -47.26 22.60 3.11
N ARG A 489 -46.60 22.28 2.01
CA ARG A 489 -47.18 21.46 0.94
C ARG A 489 -46.23 20.34 0.57
#